data_AF-A0A381Y783-F1
#
_entry.id   AF-A0A381Y783-F1
#
_cell.length_a   1.000
_cell.length_b   1.000
_cell.length_c   1.000
_cell.angle_alpha   90.00
_cell.angle_beta   90.00
_cell.angle_gamma   90.00
#
_symmetry.space_group_name_H-M   'P 1'
#
loop_
_entity.id
_entity.type
_entity.pdbx_description
1 polymer ?
#
loop_
_entity_poly.entity_id
_entity_poly.type
_entity_poly.pdbx_seq_one_letter_code
_entity_poly.pdbx_strand_id
1 'polypeptide(L)' 'VVIDKKTQVLIVGAGPTGLAAANLLGLANVNTVVLEK' A
#
# COMPACT_ATOMS: atom_id res chain seq x y z
N VAL A 1 -1.37 10.45 8.67
CA VAL A 1 -0.65 9.78 7.56
C VAL A 1 -0.34 10.82 6.51
N VAL A 2 0.94 11.02 6.19
CA VAL A 2 1.35 11.92 5.10
C VAL A 2 1.40 11.05 3.84
N ILE A 3 0.52 11.32 2.88
CA ILE A 3 0.50 10.64 1.59
C ILE A 3 1.39 11.45 0.65
N ASP A 4 2.50 10.87 0.22
CA ASP A 4 3.45 11.54 -0.68
C ASP A 4 2.82 11.67 -2.09
N LYS A 5 3.16 12.72 -2.83
CA LYS A 5 2.67 12.87 -4.23
C LYS A 5 3.11 11.74 -5.15
N LYS A 6 4.14 10.97 -4.78
CA LYS A 6 4.61 9.77 -5.50
C LYS A 6 3.88 8.50 -5.08
N THR A 7 2.99 8.53 -4.09
CA THR A 7 2.18 7.36 -3.74
C THR A 7 1.24 7.06 -4.89
N GLN A 8 1.39 5.89 -5.50
CA GLN A 8 0.61 5.46 -6.66
C GLN A 8 -0.65 4.69 -6.25
N VAL A 9 -0.60 3.98 -5.12
CA VAL A 9 -1.73 3.19 -4.61
C VAL A 9 -1.89 3.38 -3.11
N LEU A 10 -3.13 3.60 -2.68
CA LEU A 10 -3.54 3.56 -1.28
C LEU A 10 -4.35 2.29 -1.03
N ILE A 11 -3.88 1.45 -0.11
CA ILE A 11 -4.59 0.25 0.35
C ILE A 11 -5.28 0.60 1.67
N VAL A 12 -6.58 0.34 1.77
CA VAL A 12 -7.35 0.56 3.00
C VAL A 12 -7.68 -0.81 3.62
N GLY A 13 -7.09 -1.07 4.79
CA GLY A 13 -7.08 -2.35 5.50
C GLY A 13 -5.75 -3.10 5.33
N ALA A 14 -5.11 -3.46 6.43
CA ALA A 14 -3.87 -4.26 6.50
C ALA A 14 -4.14 -5.72 6.93
N GLY A 15 -5.35 -6.23 6.64
CA GLY A 15 -5.64 -7.66 6.71
C GLY A 15 -4.80 -8.49 5.72
N PRO A 16 -4.94 -9.82 5.72
CA PRO A 16 -4.08 -10.72 4.93
C PRO A 16 -4.02 -10.35 3.44
N THR A 17 -5.16 -9.98 2.88
CA THR A 17 -5.27 -9.56 1.47
C THR A 17 -4.61 -8.21 1.23
N GLY A 18 -4.78 -7.24 2.14
CA GLY A 18 -4.18 -5.91 2.02
C GLY A 18 -2.66 -5.95 2.08
N LEU A 19 -2.12 -6.78 2.98
CA LEU A 19 -0.68 -6.98 3.11
C LEU A 19 -0.09 -7.77 1.93
N ALA A 20 -0.81 -8.79 1.44
CA ALA A 20 -0.42 -9.52 0.23
C ALA A 20 -0.36 -8.60 -0.99
N ALA A 21 -1.35 -7.72 -1.16
CA ALA A 21 -1.37 -6.72 -2.22
C ALA A 21 -0.21 -5.73 -2.09
N ALA A 22 0.06 -5.20 -0.89
CA ALA A 22 1.17 -4.30 -0.63
C ALA A 22 2.52 -4.93 -0.98
N ASN A 23 2.72 -6.21 -0.63
CA ASN A 23 3.94 -6.93 -0.94
C ASN A 23 4.14 -7.10 -2.46
N LEU A 24 3.11 -7.54 -3.18
CA LEU A 24 3.18 -7.69 -4.64
C LEU A 24 3.44 -6.35 -5.34
N LEU A 25 2.81 -5.28 -4.87
CA LEU A 25 3.02 -3.93 -5.43
C LEU A 25 4.43 -3.40 -5.11
N GLY A 26 4.96 -3.67 -3.93
CA GLY A 26 6.36 -3.35 -3.58
C GLY A 26 7.37 -4.10 -4.45
N LEU A 27 7.14 -5.40 -4.71
CA LEU A 27 7.97 -6.19 -5.63
C LEU A 27 7.93 -5.66 -7.07
N ALA A 28 6.80 -5.09 -7.48
CA ALA A 28 6.63 -4.42 -8.78
C ALA A 28 7.19 -2.99 -8.81
N ASN A 29 7.88 -2.54 -7.74
CA ASN A 29 8.39 -1.17 -7.60
C ASN A 29 7.29 -0.09 -7.62
N VAL A 30 6.06 -0.46 -7.25
CA VAL A 30 4.94 0.48 -7.15
C VAL A 30 4.93 1.06 -5.73
N ASN A 31 4.98 2.39 -5.65
CA ASN A 31 5.02 3.06 -4.36
C ASN A 31 3.62 3.06 -3.73
N THR A 32 3.44 2.33 -2.63
CA THR A 32 2.13 2.09 -2.02
C THR A 32 2.11 2.43 -0.54
N VAL A 33 0.94 2.86 -0.06
CA VAL A 33 0.71 3.15 1.35
C VAL A 33 -0.46 2.29 1.83
N VAL A 34 -0.29 1.61 2.96
CA VAL A 34 -1.37 0.86 3.62
C VAL A 34 -1.89 1.69 4.79
N LEU A 35 -3.20 1.86 4.87
CA LEU A 35 -3.91 2.54 5.94
C LEU A 35 -4.74 1.52 6.71
N GLU A 36 -4.55 1.44 8.02
CA GLU A 36 -5.39 0.66 8.93
C GLU A 36 -5.90 1.56 10.06
N LYS A 37 -6.97 1.14 10.77
CA LYS A 37 -7.68 1.95 11.77
C LYS A 37 -6.96 1.97 13.11
#